data_AF-A0A1J4K7P5-F1
#
_entry.id   AF-A0A1J4K7P5-F1
#
_cell.length_a   1.000
_cell.length_b   1.000
_cell.length_c   1.000
_cell.angle_alpha   90.00
_cell.angle_beta   90.00
_cell.angle_gamma   90.00
#
_symmetry.space_group_name_H-M   'P 1'
#
loop_
_entity.id
_entity.type
_entity.pdbx_description
1 polymer ?
#
loop_
_entity_poly.entity_id
_entity_poly.type
_entity_poly.pdbx_seq_one_letter_code
_entity_poly.pdbx_strand_id
1 'polypeptide(L)' 'MTMVEEIYDKCVIPPSKASSMQLTVPEKKAIDRCVVKYLETAKYVQESFQQALLALAEAAKQ' A
#
# COMPACT_ATOMS: atom_id res chain seq x y z
N MET A 1 8.92 4.02 7.68
CA MET A 1 7.47 3.80 7.71
C MET A 1 7.20 2.51 6.97
N THR A 2 6.67 1.49 7.66
CA THR A 2 6.40 0.15 7.10
C THR A 2 4.96 0.08 6.58
N MET A 3 4.67 -0.83 5.64
CA MET A 3 3.31 -1.04 5.12
C MET A 3 2.28 -1.28 6.24
N VAL A 4 2.69 -1.98 7.31
CA VAL A 4 1.83 -2.29 8.45
C VAL A 4 1.42 -1.04 9.23
N GLU A 5 2.35 -0.12 9.46
CA GLU A 5 2.08 1.16 10.14
C GLU A 5 1.08 1.99 9.34
N GLU A 6 1.26 2.09 8.02
CA GLU A 6 0.38 2.90 7.19
C GLU A 6 -1.03 2.29 7.04
N ILE A 7 -1.13 0.96 7.03
CA ILE A 7 -2.42 0.27 7.08
C ILE A 7 -3.09 0.50 8.42
N TYR A 8 -2.36 0.42 9.54
CA TYR A 8 -2.91 0.70 10.85
C TYR A 8 -3.51 2.11 10.90
N ASP A 9 -2.74 3.13 10.48
CA ASP A 9 -3.17 4.53 10.50
C ASP A 9 -4.39 4.82 9.62
N LYS A 10 -4.51 4.13 8.48
CA LYS A 10 -5.61 4.35 7.52
C LYS A 10 -6.86 3.54 7.81
N CYS A 11 -6.69 2.33 8.33
CA CYS A 11 -7.72 1.30 8.33
C CYS A 11 -8.17 0.89 9.75
N VAL A 12 -7.51 1.36 10.83
CA VAL A 12 -7.87 1.08 12.23
C VAL A 12 -8.25 2.37 12.97
N ILE A 13 -9.33 2.31 13.76
CA ILE A 13 -9.75 3.42 14.61
C ILE A 13 -8.74 3.55 15.77
N PRO A 14 -8.21 4.75 16.04
CA PRO A 14 -7.28 4.95 17.14
C PRO A 14 -7.85 4.44 18.47
N PRO A 15 -7.02 3.84 19.36
CA PRO A 15 -7.50 3.29 20.63
C PRO A 15 -8.24 4.31 21.50
N SER A 16 -7.90 5.60 21.39
CA SER A 16 -8.57 6.69 22.10
C SER A 16 -10.02 6.94 21.68
N LYS A 17 -10.42 6.43 20.51
CA LYS A 17 -11.78 6.57 19.94
C LYS A 17 -12.48 5.21 19.78
N ALA A 18 -11.76 4.11 20.01
CA ALA A 18 -12.30 2.77 19.83
C ALA A 18 -13.25 2.40 20.98
N SER A 19 -14.38 1.79 20.66
CA SER A 19 -15.34 1.27 21.64
C SER A 19 -14.94 -0.10 22.20
N SER A 20 -13.98 -0.77 21.59
CA SER A 20 -13.46 -2.09 22.01
C SER A 20 -12.00 -2.27 21.60
N MET A 21 -11.29 -3.20 22.25
CA MET A 21 -9.93 -3.60 21.86
C MET A 21 -9.87 -4.61 20.72
N GLN A 22 -11.02 -5.06 20.20
CA GLN A 22 -11.08 -5.93 19.04
C GLN A 22 -11.38 -5.13 17.78
N LEU A 23 -10.77 -5.55 16.65
CA LEU A 23 -11.09 -5.00 15.34
C LEU A 23 -12.55 -5.28 14.98
N THR A 24 -13.26 -4.23 14.61
CA THR A 24 -14.62 -4.31 14.07
C THR A 24 -14.61 -4.95 12.67
N VAL A 25 -15.76 -5.46 12.23
CA VAL A 25 -15.91 -6.02 10.87
C VAL A 25 -15.56 -4.98 9.79
N PRO A 26 -15.95 -3.70 9.90
CA PRO A 26 -15.51 -2.66 8.95
C PRO A 26 -13.99 -2.48 8.89
N GLU A 27 -13.30 -2.45 10.03
CA GLU A 27 -11.83 -2.30 10.08
C GLU A 27 -11.13 -3.50 9.43
N LYS A 28 -11.58 -4.73 9.72
CA LYS A 28 -11.03 -5.93 9.07
C LYS A 28 -11.16 -5.85 7.54
N LYS A 29 -12.36 -5.51 7.04
CA LYS A 29 -12.59 -5.32 5.60
C LYS A 29 -11.78 -4.17 5.02
N ALA A 30 -11.56 -3.11 5.79
CA ALA A 30 -10.73 -1.98 5.37
C ALA A 30 -9.27 -2.42 5.23
N ILE A 31 -8.73 -3.15 6.21
CA ILE A 31 -7.38 -3.74 6.19
C ILE A 31 -7.21 -4.62 4.96
N ASP A 32 -8.13 -5.55 4.68
CA ASP A 32 -8.05 -6.43 3.50
C ASP A 32 -7.92 -5.64 2.20
N ARG A 33 -8.77 -4.61 2.01
CA ARG A 33 -8.70 -3.72 0.84
C ARG A 33 -7.41 -2.90 0.80
N CYS A 34 -6.98 -2.39 1.96
CA CYS A 34 -5.73 -1.65 2.16
C CYS A 34 -4.54 -2.51 1.66
N VAL A 35 -4.44 -3.76 2.09
CA VAL A 35 -3.37 -4.70 1.71
C VAL A 35 -3.36 -4.96 0.20
N VAL A 36 -4.51 -5.30 -0.39
CA VAL A 36 -4.61 -5.57 -1.84
C VAL A 36 -4.13 -4.36 -2.64
N LYS A 37 -4.61 -3.16 -2.29
CA LYS A 37 -4.22 -1.92 -2.96
C LYS A 37 -2.71 -1.65 -2.86
N TYR A 38 -2.09 -1.95 -1.71
CA TYR A 38 -0.64 -1.80 -1.54
C TYR A 38 0.12 -2.70 -2.50
N LEU A 39 -0.26 -3.98 -2.57
CA LEU A 39 0.41 -4.94 -3.43
C LEU A 39 0.25 -4.60 -4.91
N GLU A 40 -0.95 -4.19 -5.32
CA GLU A 40 -1.21 -3.72 -6.70
C GLU A 40 -0.40 -2.47 -7.04
N THR A 41 -0.34 -1.51 -6.11
CA THR A 41 0.43 -0.28 -6.30
C THR A 41 1.93 -0.58 -6.40
N ALA A 42 2.45 -1.45 -5.53
CA ALA A 42 3.85 -1.85 -5.56
C ALA A 42 4.22 -2.53 -6.89
N LYS A 43 3.36 -3.42 -7.39
CA LYS A 43 3.53 -4.05 -8.70
C LYS A 43 3.57 -3.02 -9.83
N TYR A 44 2.59 -2.11 -9.85
CA TYR A 44 2.52 -1.06 -10.88
C TYR A 44 3.75 -0.13 -10.87
N VAL A 45 4.22 0.25 -9.68
CA VAL A 45 5.43 1.08 -9.53
C VAL A 45 6.65 0.34 -10.05
N GLN A 46 6.80 -0.95 -9.73
CA GLN A 46 7.92 -1.77 -10.23
C GLN A 46 7.92 -1.85 -11.76
N GLU A 47 6.77 -2.16 -12.37
CA GLU A 47 6.64 -2.27 -13.82
C GLU A 47 6.95 -0.93 -14.51
N SER A 48 6.42 0.17 -13.98
CA SER A 48 6.66 1.52 -14.50
C SER A 48 8.14 1.92 -14.40
N PHE A 49 8.78 1.60 -13.29
CA PHE A 49 10.20 1.89 -13.09
C PHE A 49 11.08 1.08 -14.04
N GLN A 50 10.76 -0.21 -14.26
CA GLN A 50 11.47 -1.05 -15.21
C GLN A 50 11.34 -0.52 -16.65
N GLN A 51 10.15 -0.08 -17.05
CA GLN A 51 9.95 0.54 -18.37
C GLN A 51 10.77 1.83 -18.53
N ALA A 52 10.81 2.68 -17.49
CA ALA A 52 11.62 3.91 -17.51
C ALA A 52 13.12 3.60 -17.68
N LEU A 53 13.64 2.57 -16.99
CA LEU A 53 15.03 2.14 -17.14
C LEU A 53 15.36 1.64 -18.55
N LEU A 54 14.45 0.89 -19.17
CA LEU A 54 14.62 0.42 -20.55
C LEU A 54 14.68 1.59 -21.53
N ALA A 55 13.76 2.56 -21.40
CA ALA A 55 13.74 3.76 -22.25
C ALA A 55 15.03 4.58 -22.12
N LEU A 56 15.58 4.72 -20.92
CA LEU A 56 16.85 5.40 -20.69
C LEU A 56 18.03 4.64 -21.33
N ALA A 57 18.05 3.31 -21.21
CA ALA A 57 19.09 2.48 -21.81
C ALA A 57 19.07 2.52 -23.35
N GLU A 58 17.90 2.66 -23.97
CA GLU A 58 17.75 2.85 -25.41
C GLU A 58 18.21 4.24 -25.85
N ALA A 59 17.83 5.30 -25.12
CA ALA A 59 18.25 6.67 -25.40
C ALA A 59 19.77 6.85 -25.29
N ALA A 60 20.44 6.14 -24.38
CA ALA A 60 21.90 6.20 -24.20
C ALA A 60 22.71 5.50 -25.31
N LYS A 61 22.07 4.73 -26.21
CA LYS A 61 22.71 4.05 -27.34
C LYS A 61 22.66 4.84 -28.66
N GLN A 62 21.93 5.97 -28.68
CA GLN A 62 21.85 6.90 -29.81
C GLN A 62 22.86 8.02 -29.64
#